data_AF-A0AAE4G972-F1
#
_entry.id   AF-A0AAE4G972-F1
#
_cell.length_a   1.000
_cell.length_b   1.000
_cell.length_c   1.000
_cell.angle_alpha   90.00
_cell.angle_beta   90.00
_cell.angle_gamma   90.00
#
_symmetry.space_group_name_H-M   'P 1'
#
loop_
_entity.id
_entity.type
_entity.pdbx_description
1 polymer ?
#
loop_
_entity_poly.entity_id
_entity_poly.type
_entity_poly.pdbx_seq_one_letter_code
_entity_poly.pdbx_strand_id
1 'polypeptide(L)'
;MNIKLTSVTKCRVCGSTNLTWNTAMTNPSGIAQGRLTTRDVGCVFFLGCDQCSETLVTVTADKVASVLNAAARRPSMPTTADAAFVRAKGEYDDVCAKINSLKRKLDAGSDLASYSQLSVLLDEQQALKQRLDDAAVLAEQSKPAARTKEERDHAENVRVRRERQEQDASLQ
;
A
#
# COMPACT_ATOMS: atom_id res chain seq x y z
N MET A 1 -0.11 -0.41 -28.38
CA MET A 1 -0.06 1.01 -27.93
C MET A 1 0.08 1.05 -26.41
N ASN A 2 1.17 1.64 -25.89
CA ASN A 2 1.38 1.84 -24.46
C ASN A 2 0.71 3.16 -24.03
N ILE A 3 -0.62 3.14 -23.88
CA ILE A 3 -1.35 4.30 -23.34
C ILE A 3 -1.10 4.32 -21.83
N LYS A 4 -0.51 5.42 -21.32
CA LYS A 4 -0.59 5.72 -19.88
C LYS A 4 -2.06 6.00 -19.58
N LEU A 5 -2.74 5.07 -18.90
CA LEU A 5 -4.19 5.14 -18.64
C LEU A 5 -4.66 6.51 -18.11
N THR A 6 -3.80 7.19 -17.35
CA THR A 6 -4.05 8.47 -16.69
C THR A 6 -3.57 9.70 -17.47
N SER A 7 -3.04 9.55 -18.70
CA SER A 7 -2.55 10.71 -19.46
C SER A 7 -3.66 11.54 -20.10
N VAL A 8 -4.89 11.02 -20.16
CA VAL A 8 -6.03 11.75 -20.73
C VAL A 8 -6.69 12.57 -19.62
N THR A 9 -6.45 13.88 -19.65
CA THR A 9 -6.94 14.84 -18.64
C THR A 9 -8.00 15.80 -19.18
N LYS A 10 -8.25 15.80 -20.49
CA LYS A 10 -9.27 16.63 -21.15
C LYS A 10 -9.93 15.89 -22.30
N CYS A 11 -11.20 16.20 -22.55
CA CYS A 11 -11.95 15.70 -23.68
C CYS A 11 -11.40 16.28 -24.98
N ARG A 12 -11.17 15.41 -25.98
CA ARG A 12 -10.69 15.83 -27.31
C ARG A 12 -11.76 16.55 -28.15
N VAL A 13 -13.04 16.39 -27.79
CA VAL A 13 -14.18 16.94 -28.54
C VAL A 13 -14.63 18.27 -27.97
N CYS A 14 -14.99 18.33 -26.69
CA CYS A 14 -15.51 19.56 -26.06
C CYS A 14 -14.49 20.30 -25.18
N GLY A 15 -13.28 19.75 -25.00
CA GLY A 15 -12.25 20.35 -24.16
C GLY A 15 -12.49 20.23 -22.65
N SER A 16 -13.63 19.69 -22.21
CA SER A 16 -13.97 19.56 -20.79
C SER A 16 -12.98 18.66 -20.03
N THR A 17 -12.71 19.01 -18.78
CA THR A 17 -11.94 18.20 -17.82
C THR A 17 -12.84 17.30 -16.98
N ASN A 18 -14.16 17.38 -17.14
CA ASN A 18 -15.10 16.53 -16.42
C ASN A 18 -15.16 15.15 -17.09
N LEU A 19 -14.26 14.27 -16.66
CA LEU A 19 -14.05 12.94 -17.19
C LEU A 19 -14.30 11.90 -16.09
N THR A 20 -15.07 10.86 -16.42
CA THR A 20 -15.47 9.82 -15.47
C THR A 20 -15.14 8.43 -16.00
N TRP A 21 -14.54 7.61 -15.16
CA TRP A 21 -14.30 6.19 -15.44
C TRP A 21 -15.57 5.38 -15.14
N ASN A 22 -16.03 4.63 -16.15
CA ASN A 22 -17.19 3.76 -16.07
C ASN A 22 -16.82 2.34 -16.50
N THR A 23 -17.68 1.39 -16.17
CA THR A 23 -17.52 -0.02 -16.55
C THR A 23 -18.73 -0.51 -17.33
N ALA A 24 -18.47 -1.45 -18.25
CA ALA A 24 -19.52 -2.16 -18.96
C ALA A 24 -19.18 -3.64 -19.06
N MET A 25 -20.21 -4.48 -18.89
CA MET A 25 -20.10 -5.91 -19.18
C MET A 25 -20.27 -6.12 -20.67
N THR A 26 -19.40 -6.94 -21.24
CA THR A 26 -19.34 -7.23 -22.68
C THR A 26 -19.28 -8.73 -22.88
N ASN A 27 -19.86 -9.21 -23.97
CA ASN A 27 -19.77 -10.60 -24.40
C ASN A 27 -18.87 -10.68 -25.63
N PRO A 28 -17.56 -10.92 -25.49
CA PRO A 28 -16.65 -11.08 -26.63
C PRO A 28 -16.80 -12.44 -27.33
N SER A 29 -17.52 -13.41 -26.76
CA SER A 29 -17.51 -14.82 -27.20
C SER A 29 -18.37 -15.12 -28.44
N GLY A 30 -19.25 -14.19 -28.84
CA GLY A 30 -20.22 -14.42 -29.92
C GLY A 30 -21.29 -15.48 -29.61
N ILE A 31 -21.28 -16.05 -28.39
CA ILE A 31 -22.27 -17.04 -27.96
C ILE A 31 -23.64 -16.37 -27.81
N ALA A 32 -24.65 -17.03 -28.36
CA ALA A 32 -26.03 -16.56 -28.32
C ALA A 32 -26.54 -16.38 -26.88
N GLN A 33 -27.41 -15.38 -26.72
CA GLN A 33 -28.05 -15.06 -25.45
C GLN A 33 -28.81 -16.28 -24.91
N GLY A 34 -28.53 -16.66 -23.65
CA GLY A 34 -29.11 -17.86 -23.00
C GLY A 34 -28.17 -19.08 -22.91
N ARG A 35 -27.02 -19.06 -23.61
CA ARG A 35 -25.94 -20.07 -23.45
C ARG A 35 -24.66 -19.49 -22.86
N LEU A 36 -24.71 -18.25 -22.42
CA LEU A 36 -23.58 -17.53 -21.83
C LEU A 36 -23.20 -18.17 -20.50
N THR A 37 -21.92 -18.51 -20.35
CA THR A 37 -21.34 -18.83 -19.07
C THR A 37 -20.67 -17.59 -18.47
N THR A 38 -20.40 -17.60 -17.17
CA THR A 38 -19.70 -16.49 -16.49
C THR A 38 -18.29 -16.25 -17.04
N ARG A 39 -17.69 -17.24 -17.71
CA ARG A 39 -16.37 -17.10 -18.37
C ARG A 39 -16.46 -16.34 -19.69
N ASP A 40 -17.64 -16.25 -20.28
CA ASP A 40 -17.87 -15.62 -21.58
C ASP A 40 -18.19 -14.12 -21.43
N VAL A 41 -18.40 -13.64 -20.21
CA VAL A 41 -18.68 -12.25 -19.89
C VAL A 41 -17.39 -11.56 -19.44
N GLY A 42 -16.93 -10.59 -20.22
CA GLY A 42 -15.79 -9.75 -19.90
C GLY A 42 -16.21 -8.37 -19.39
N CYS A 43 -15.33 -7.72 -18.63
CA CYS A 43 -15.52 -6.33 -18.20
C CYS A 43 -14.57 -5.40 -18.97
N VAL A 44 -15.11 -4.31 -19.49
CA VAL A 44 -14.34 -3.20 -20.06
C VAL A 44 -14.51 -1.97 -19.20
N PHE A 45 -13.42 -1.24 -19.02
CA PHE A 45 -13.39 0.07 -18.39
C PHE A 45 -13.25 1.11 -19.48
N PHE A 46 -14.01 2.19 -19.39
CA PHE A 46 -13.92 3.27 -20.34
C PHE A 46 -13.96 4.64 -19.63
N LEU A 47 -13.22 5.59 -20.19
CA LEU A 47 -13.19 6.98 -19.74
C LEU A 47 -14.14 7.79 -20.61
N GLY A 48 -15.27 8.19 -20.04
CA GLY A 48 -16.27 9.03 -20.69
C GLY A 48 -16.11 10.50 -20.31
N CYS A 49 -16.60 11.39 -21.17
CA CYS A 49 -16.79 12.79 -20.82
C CYS A 49 -18.26 13.03 -20.44
N ASP A 50 -18.50 13.57 -19.24
CA ASP A 50 -19.88 13.77 -18.75
C ASP A 50 -20.59 14.95 -19.41
N GLN A 51 -19.88 15.76 -20.21
CA GLN A 51 -20.45 16.92 -20.91
C GLN A 51 -20.96 16.59 -22.31
N CYS A 52 -20.27 15.72 -23.04
CA CYS A 52 -20.60 15.42 -24.43
C CYS A 52 -20.78 13.92 -24.71
N SER A 53 -20.72 13.09 -23.66
CA SER A 53 -20.85 11.64 -23.71
C SER A 53 -19.80 10.92 -24.58
N GLU A 54 -18.75 11.63 -25.02
CA GLU A 54 -17.67 11.04 -25.81
C GLU A 54 -16.88 10.03 -24.97
N THR A 55 -16.60 8.86 -25.55
CA THR A 55 -15.69 7.87 -24.97
C THR A 55 -14.27 8.11 -25.44
N LEU A 56 -13.39 8.47 -24.51
CA LEU A 56 -12.00 8.85 -24.81
C LEU A 56 -11.06 7.66 -24.84
N VAL A 57 -11.27 6.70 -23.95
CA VAL A 57 -10.40 5.52 -23.78
C VAL A 57 -11.26 4.33 -23.40
N THR A 58 -10.94 3.15 -23.94
CA THR A 58 -11.50 1.86 -23.50
C THR A 58 -10.35 0.89 -23.26
N VAL A 59 -10.38 0.21 -22.12
CA VAL A 59 -9.33 -0.73 -21.67
C VAL A 59 -9.96 -1.97 -21.05
N THR A 60 -9.27 -3.10 -21.21
CA THR A 60 -9.72 -4.37 -20.63
C THR A 60 -9.45 -4.41 -19.12
N ALA A 61 -10.24 -5.20 -18.39
CA ALA A 61 -10.02 -5.44 -16.97
C ALA A 61 -8.59 -5.93 -16.66
N ASP A 62 -8.04 -6.82 -17.48
CA ASP A 62 -6.67 -7.33 -17.30
C ASP A 62 -5.62 -6.23 -17.36
N LYS A 63 -5.82 -5.24 -18.24
CA LYS A 63 -4.89 -4.11 -18.35
C LYS A 63 -4.97 -3.22 -17.11
N VAL A 64 -6.17 -2.96 -16.59
CA VAL A 64 -6.36 -2.21 -15.34
C VAL A 64 -5.72 -2.95 -14.17
N ALA A 65 -5.98 -4.25 -14.03
CA ALA A 65 -5.38 -5.09 -13.00
C ALA A 65 -3.85 -5.08 -13.07
N SER A 66 -3.28 -5.20 -14.26
CA SER A 66 -1.83 -5.08 -14.47
C SER A 66 -1.27 -3.74 -13.98
N VAL A 67 -1.95 -2.63 -14.29
CA VAL A 67 -1.53 -1.29 -13.85
C VAL A 67 -1.62 -1.13 -12.34
N LEU A 68 -2.71 -1.58 -11.72
CA LEU A 68 -2.90 -1.52 -10.26
C LEU A 68 -1.87 -2.37 -9.53
N ASN A 69 -1.60 -3.59 -10.03
CA ASN A 69 -0.58 -4.47 -9.47
C ASN A 69 0.84 -3.90 -9.64
N ALA A 70 1.13 -3.24 -10.76
CA ALA A 70 2.41 -2.56 -10.95
C ALA A 70 2.58 -1.35 -10.01
N ALA A 71 1.50 -0.63 -9.70
CA ALA A 71 1.52 0.43 -8.70
C ALA A 71 1.75 -0.11 -7.28
N ALA A 72 1.08 -1.23 -6.92
CA ALA A 72 1.24 -1.87 -5.61
C ALA A 72 2.64 -2.46 -5.38
N ARG A 73 3.35 -2.84 -6.45
CA ARG A 73 4.73 -3.36 -6.38
C ARG A 73 5.80 -2.27 -6.21
N ARG A 74 5.46 -0.99 -6.33
CA ARG A 74 6.41 0.07 -5.98
C ARG A 74 6.63 0.00 -4.48
N PRO A 75 7.87 -0.08 -3.99
CA PRO A 75 8.11 0.07 -2.56
C PRO A 75 7.49 1.41 -2.17
N SER A 76 6.50 1.38 -1.27
CA SER A 76 6.03 2.60 -0.62
C SER A 76 7.27 3.28 -0.06
N MET A 77 7.41 4.60 -0.27
CA MET A 77 8.43 5.35 0.44
C MET A 77 8.35 4.93 1.91
N PRO A 78 9.46 4.51 2.53
CA PRO A 78 9.43 4.11 3.92
C PRO A 78 8.83 5.26 4.71
N THR A 79 7.80 4.95 5.50
CA THR A 79 7.25 5.93 6.42
C THR A 79 8.35 6.41 7.37
N THR A 80 8.15 7.53 8.04
CA THR A 80 9.09 7.98 9.08
C THR A 80 9.33 6.90 10.15
N ALA A 81 8.32 6.06 10.42
CA ALA A 81 8.43 4.91 11.31
C ALA A 81 9.27 3.77 10.69
N ASP A 82 9.08 3.42 9.42
CA ASP A 82 9.91 2.43 8.73
C ASP A 82 11.38 2.88 8.68
N ALA A 83 11.63 4.17 8.44
CA ALA A 83 12.97 4.74 8.42
C ALA A 83 13.64 4.71 9.80
N ALA A 84 12.87 4.94 10.87
CA ALA A 84 13.35 4.83 12.25
C ALA A 84 13.72 3.39 12.60
N PHE A 85 12.89 2.42 12.20
CA PHE A 85 13.18 0.99 12.39
C PHE A 85 14.46 0.57 11.65
N VAL A 86 14.61 0.96 10.37
CA VAL A 86 15.81 0.63 9.58
C VAL A 86 17.08 1.20 10.22
N ARG A 87 17.02 2.43 10.76
CA ARG A 87 18.16 3.05 11.47
C ARG A 87 18.49 2.32 12.77
N ALA A 88 17.49 2.06 13.61
CA ALA A 88 17.67 1.36 14.88
C ALA A 88 18.25 -0.04 14.66
N LYS A 89 17.80 -0.74 13.61
CA LYS A 89 18.33 -2.05 13.23
C LYS A 89 19.80 -1.96 12.83
N GLY A 90 20.18 -0.96 12.04
CA GLY A 90 21.58 -0.74 11.66
C GLY A 90 22.49 -0.51 12.88
N GLU A 91 22.09 0.34 13.81
CA GLU A 91 22.82 0.59 15.06
C GLU A 91 22.98 -0.70 15.90
N TYR A 92 21.91 -1.50 16.01
CA TYR A 92 21.94 -2.79 16.72
C TYR A 92 22.88 -3.82 16.05
N ASP A 93 22.82 -3.93 14.73
CA ASP A 93 23.65 -4.86 13.96
C ASP A 93 25.15 -4.50 14.07
N ASP A 94 25.49 -3.20 14.08
CA ASP A 94 26.85 -2.72 14.29
C ASP A 94 27.41 -3.09 15.67
N VAL A 95 26.60 -2.95 16.73
CA VAL A 95 27.00 -3.35 18.10
C VAL A 95 27.15 -4.86 18.19
N CYS A 96 26.26 -5.64 17.58
CA CYS A 96 26.40 -7.10 17.49
C CYS A 96 27.71 -7.51 16.80
N ALA A 97 28.11 -6.81 15.73
CA ALA A 97 29.37 -7.05 15.04
C ALA A 97 30.59 -6.76 15.94
N LYS A 98 30.56 -5.65 16.69
CA LYS A 98 31.61 -5.30 17.68
C LYS A 98 31.74 -6.36 18.78
N ILE A 99 30.61 -6.80 19.35
CA ILE A 99 30.57 -7.85 20.37
C ILE A 99 31.19 -9.14 19.83
N ASN A 100 30.80 -9.58 18.63
CA ASN A 100 31.34 -10.79 18.01
C ASN A 100 32.85 -10.68 17.74
N SER A 101 33.33 -9.50 17.36
CA SER A 101 34.78 -9.24 17.20
C SER A 101 35.54 -9.36 18.51
N LEU A 102 34.99 -8.80 19.60
CA LEU A 102 35.59 -8.87 20.94
C LEU A 102 35.57 -10.28 21.52
N LYS A 103 34.46 -11.02 21.36
CA LYS A 103 34.38 -12.43 21.78
C LYS A 103 35.49 -13.28 21.16
N ARG A 104 35.71 -13.12 19.85
CA ARG A 104 36.83 -13.80 19.15
C ARG A 104 38.21 -13.44 19.72
N LYS A 105 38.42 -12.20 20.13
CA LYS A 105 39.68 -11.79 20.79
C LYS A 105 39.81 -12.39 22.19
N LEU A 106 38.70 -12.49 22.91
CA LEU A 106 38.63 -13.12 24.22
C LEU A 106 39.03 -14.60 24.16
N ASP A 107 38.46 -15.32 23.20
CA ASP A 107 38.75 -16.75 22.95
C ASP A 107 40.21 -16.99 22.53
N ALA A 108 40.88 -15.97 21.98
CA ALA A 108 42.29 -16.01 21.59
C ALA A 108 43.28 -15.70 22.74
N GLY A 109 42.79 -15.48 23.96
CA GLY A 109 43.61 -15.26 25.16
C GLY A 109 43.83 -13.77 25.47
N SER A 110 42.77 -13.08 25.95
CA SER A 110 42.79 -11.63 26.17
C SER A 110 42.90 -11.17 27.63
N ASP A 111 43.24 -9.89 27.78
CA ASP A 111 43.38 -9.15 29.04
C ASP A 111 42.03 -8.69 29.65
N LEU A 112 42.05 -8.38 30.96
CA LEU A 112 40.89 -7.90 31.75
C LEU A 112 40.16 -6.68 31.11
N ALA A 113 40.85 -5.85 30.34
CA ALA A 113 40.28 -4.71 29.62
C ALA A 113 39.27 -5.12 28.52
N SER A 114 39.42 -6.31 27.94
CA SER A 114 38.48 -6.81 26.93
C SER A 114 37.16 -7.26 27.56
N TYR A 115 37.19 -7.74 28.81
CA TYR A 115 36.00 -8.12 29.58
C TYR A 115 35.17 -6.90 29.99
N SER A 116 35.81 -5.82 30.47
CA SER A 116 35.09 -4.58 30.80
C SER A 116 34.50 -3.91 29.56
N GLN A 117 35.20 -3.97 28.42
CA GLN A 117 34.65 -3.47 27.15
C GLN A 117 33.47 -4.32 26.66
N LEU A 118 33.49 -5.64 26.88
CA LEU A 118 32.40 -6.54 26.53
C LEU A 118 31.13 -6.24 27.35
N SER A 119 31.24 -5.98 28.66
CA SER A 119 30.08 -5.67 29.49
C SER A 119 29.39 -4.38 29.05
N VAL A 120 30.16 -3.33 28.75
CA VAL A 120 29.61 -2.04 28.25
C VAL A 120 28.85 -2.23 26.94
N LEU A 121 29.39 -3.03 26.01
CA LEU A 121 28.72 -3.27 24.72
C LEU A 121 27.47 -4.15 24.87
N LEU A 122 27.44 -5.07 25.83
CA LEU A 122 26.24 -5.86 26.13
C LEU A 122 25.11 -4.98 26.66
N ASP A 123 25.42 -4.01 27.53
CA ASP A 123 24.45 -3.02 28.01
C ASP A 123 23.93 -2.14 26.86
N GLU A 124 24.83 -1.68 25.99
CA GLU A 124 24.47 -0.92 24.77
C GLU A 124 23.60 -1.74 23.82
N GLN A 125 23.92 -3.03 23.63
CA GLN A 125 23.12 -3.95 22.83
C GLN A 125 21.69 -4.08 23.37
N GLN A 126 21.53 -4.21 24.70
CA GLN A 126 20.23 -4.36 25.33
C GLN A 126 19.38 -3.09 25.19
N ALA A 127 19.98 -1.91 25.34
CA ALA A 127 19.31 -0.64 25.12
C ALA A 127 18.87 -0.45 23.65
N LEU A 128 19.74 -0.81 22.69
CA LEU A 128 19.41 -0.75 21.27
C LEU A 128 18.34 -1.76 20.87
N LYS A 129 18.33 -2.95 21.48
CA LYS A 129 17.28 -3.93 21.27
C LYS A 129 15.91 -3.39 21.66
N GLN A 130 15.82 -2.76 22.83
CA GLN A 130 14.57 -2.12 23.26
C GLN A 130 14.10 -1.05 22.27
N ARG A 131 15.02 -0.19 21.79
CA ARG A 131 14.70 0.82 20.76
C ARG A 131 14.23 0.20 19.45
N LEU A 132 14.79 -0.93 19.05
CA LEU A 132 14.38 -1.66 17.86
C LEU A 132 12.97 -2.24 18.00
N ASP A 133 12.67 -2.82 19.17
CA ASP A 133 11.35 -3.37 19.49
C ASP A 133 10.28 -2.25 19.53
N ASP A 134 10.59 -1.12 20.15
CA ASP A 134 9.70 0.05 20.18
C ASP A 134 9.46 0.62 18.76
N ALA A 135 10.51 0.69 17.93
CA ALA A 135 10.40 1.12 16.54
C ALA A 135 9.59 0.13 15.67
N ALA A 136 9.68 -1.17 15.94
CA ALA A 136 8.87 -2.19 15.28
C ALA A 136 7.38 -2.01 15.60
N VAL A 137 7.04 -1.73 16.87
CA VAL A 137 5.65 -1.44 17.27
C VAL A 137 5.12 -0.21 16.54
N LEU A 138 5.89 0.87 16.49
CA LEU A 138 5.50 2.10 15.78
C LEU A 138 5.35 1.86 14.27
N ALA A 139 6.26 1.10 13.66
CA ALA A 139 6.16 0.72 12.25
C ALA A 139 4.87 -0.07 11.97
N GLU A 140 4.53 -1.04 12.83
CA GLU A 140 3.32 -1.84 12.68
C GLU A 140 2.05 -1.00 12.84
N GLN A 141 2.03 -0.06 13.79
CA GLN A 141 0.91 0.88 13.97
C GLN A 141 0.78 1.89 12.83
N SER A 142 1.89 2.22 12.16
CA SER A 142 1.93 3.17 11.03
C SER A 142 1.54 2.54 9.70
N LYS A 143 1.57 1.20 9.59
CA LYS A 143 1.04 0.52 8.41
C LYS A 143 -0.43 0.91 8.27
N PRO A 144 -0.89 1.29 7.07
CA PRO A 144 -2.30 1.55 6.86
C PRO A 144 -3.03 0.28 7.29
N ALA A 145 -3.86 0.40 8.32
CA ALA A 145 -4.61 -0.72 8.88
C ALA A 145 -5.16 -1.50 7.69
N ALA A 146 -4.75 -2.76 7.56
CA ALA A 146 -5.36 -3.66 6.61
C ALA A 146 -6.78 -3.90 7.11
N ARG A 147 -7.66 -2.91 6.94
CA ARG A 147 -9.09 -3.04 7.20
C ARG A 147 -9.51 -4.19 6.33
N THR A 148 -9.86 -5.29 6.98
CA THR A 148 -10.61 -6.35 6.32
C THR A 148 -11.78 -5.69 5.60
N LYS A 149 -12.19 -6.26 4.46
CA LYS A 149 -13.29 -5.70 3.66
C LYS A 149 -14.51 -5.36 4.55
N GLU A 150 -14.77 -6.22 5.52
CA GLU A 150 -15.82 -6.09 6.54
C GLU A 150 -15.70 -4.83 7.41
N GLU A 151 -14.51 -4.49 7.91
CA GLU A 151 -14.29 -3.28 8.73
C GLU A 151 -14.42 -2.00 7.91
N ARG A 152 -14.08 -2.06 6.62
CA ARG A 152 -14.23 -0.94 5.69
C ARG A 152 -15.70 -0.71 5.35
N ASP A 153 -16.43 -1.78 5.04
CA ASP A 153 -17.86 -1.76 4.73
C ASP A 153 -18.68 -1.34 5.97
N HIS A 154 -18.25 -1.71 7.18
CA HIS A 154 -18.87 -1.25 8.43
C HIS A 154 -18.68 0.25 8.66
N ALA A 155 -17.46 0.77 8.49
CA ALA A 155 -17.19 2.20 8.64
C ALA A 155 -17.93 3.07 7.61
N GLU A 156 -18.05 2.58 6.37
CA GLU A 156 -18.83 3.23 5.30
C GLU A 156 -20.33 3.27 5.68
N ASN A 157 -20.88 2.14 6.13
CA ASN A 157 -22.28 2.06 6.56
C ASN A 157 -22.60 2.99 7.75
N VAL A 158 -21.69 3.12 8.71
CA VAL A 158 -21.87 4.04 9.84
C VAL A 158 -21.86 5.49 9.36
N ARG A 159 -20.99 5.85 8.41
CA ARG A 159 -20.96 7.19 7.80
C ARG A 159 -22.27 7.50 7.06
N VAL A 160 -22.72 6.62 6.17
CA VAL A 160 -23.95 6.81 5.39
C VAL A 160 -25.18 6.96 6.29
N ARG A 161 -25.24 6.20 7.40
CA ARG A 161 -26.33 6.34 8.37
C ARG A 161 -26.34 7.69 9.07
N ARG A 162 -25.17 8.21 9.41
CA ARG A 162 -25.04 9.52 10.05
C ARG A 162 -25.42 10.65 9.11
N GLU A 163 -24.97 10.61 7.85
CA GLU A 163 -25.34 11.60 6.82
C GLU A 163 -26.85 11.60 6.56
N ARG A 164 -27.49 10.42 6.55
CA ARG A 164 -28.93 10.30 6.41
C ARG A 164 -29.69 10.88 7.59
N GLN A 165 -29.22 10.65 8.83
CA GLN A 165 -29.79 11.26 10.03
C GLN A 165 -29.65 12.79 10.03
N GLU A 166 -28.53 13.31 9.55
CA GLU A 166 -28.28 14.76 9.44
C GLU A 166 -29.14 15.41 8.33
N GLN A 167 -29.41 14.71 7.23
CA GLN A 167 -30.34 15.15 6.18
C GLN A 167 -31.80 15.13 6.64
N ASP A 168 -32.23 14.08 7.33
CA ASP A 168 -33.59 13.96 7.86
C ASP A 168 -33.86 15.01 8.96
N ALA A 169 -32.84 15.36 9.76
CA ALA A 169 -32.91 16.44 10.75
C ALA A 169 -32.91 17.85 10.15
N SER A 170 -32.45 18.02 8.91
CA SER A 170 -32.44 19.31 8.19
C SER A 170 -33.74 19.59 7.43
N LEU A 171 -34.64 18.60 7.33
CA LEU A 171 -35.93 18.67 6.63
C LEU A 171 -37.13 18.85 7.58
N GLN A 172 -36.90 18.93 8.89
CA GLN A 172 -37.88 19.28 9.93
C GLN A 172 -37.70 20.72 10.39
#